data_AF-A0A537EUL0-F1
#
_entry.id   AF-A0A537EUL0-F1
#
_cell.length_a   1.000
_cell.length_b   1.000
_cell.length_c   1.000
_cell.angle_alpha   90.00
_cell.angle_beta   90.00
_cell.angle_gamma   90.00
#
_symmetry.space_group_name_H-M   'P 1'
#
loop_
_entity.id
_entity.type
_entity.pdbx_description
1 polymer ?
#
loop_
_entity_poly.entity_id
_entity_poly.type
_entity_poly.pdbx_seq_one_letter_code
_entity_poly.pdbx_strand_id
1 'polypeptide(L)'
;MDRGSRTREVTGLIILVLAIFLVLQSFPTYLAVAASQVYVASWDGPIDPGAQDFVASSISDARSIGATTFILVLNTFGGIRTRSTW
;
A
#
# COMPACT_ATOMS: atom_id res chain seq x y z
N MET A 1 -37.23 6.62 48.53
CA MET A 1 -36.36 6.72 47.34
C MET A 1 -35.32 5.62 47.44
N ASP A 2 -35.50 4.57 46.65
CA ASP A 2 -34.71 3.35 46.71
C ASP A 2 -33.30 3.62 46.15
N ARG A 3 -32.27 3.46 46.99
CA ARG A 3 -30.87 3.73 46.63
C ARG A 3 -30.35 2.68 45.65
N GLY A 4 -30.94 1.48 45.63
CA GLY A 4 -30.51 0.36 44.80
C GLY A 4 -30.90 0.49 43.33
N SER A 5 -31.96 1.24 43.00
CA SER A 5 -32.37 1.47 41.61
C SER A 5 -31.45 2.48 40.91
N ARG A 6 -31.07 3.58 41.60
CA ARG A 6 -30.17 4.61 41.07
C ARG A 6 -28.77 4.08 40.74
N THR A 7 -28.20 3.20 41.58
CA THR A 7 -26.88 2.60 41.30
C THR A 7 -26.91 1.65 40.11
N ARG A 8 -28.01 0.93 39.90
CA ARG A 8 -28.21 0.05 38.74
C ARG A 8 -28.35 0.84 37.44
N GLU A 9 -29.11 1.93 37.46
CA GLU A 9 -29.23 2.85 36.31
C GLU A 9 -27.88 3.46 35.93
N VAL A 10 -27.12 3.96 36.90
CA VAL A 10 -25.80 4.58 36.64
C VAL A 10 -24.81 3.57 36.07
N THR A 11 -24.79 2.35 36.62
CA THR A 11 -23.90 1.29 36.13
C THR A 11 -24.24 0.88 34.70
N GLY A 12 -25.53 0.74 34.38
CA GLY A 12 -25.98 0.43 33.03
C GLY A 12 -25.60 1.51 32.02
N LEU A 13 -25.70 2.78 32.43
CA LEU A 13 -25.36 3.93 31.59
C LEU A 13 -23.85 3.99 31.29
N ILE A 14 -23.01 3.70 32.29
CA ILE A 14 -21.54 3.61 32.11
C ILE A 14 -21.18 2.51 31.11
N ILE A 15 -21.78 1.31 31.26
CA ILE A 15 -21.51 0.18 30.36
C ILE A 15 -21.95 0.53 28.93
N LEU A 16 -23.10 1.19 28.76
CA LEU A 16 -23.61 1.61 27.46
C LEU A 16 -22.66 2.62 26.78
N VAL A 17 -22.20 3.62 27.52
CA VAL A 17 -21.25 4.62 27.00
C VAL A 17 -19.94 3.95 26.61
N LEU A 18 -19.43 3.03 27.44
CA LEU A 18 -18.20 2.29 27.16
C LEU A 18 -18.33 1.41 25.90
N ALA A 19 -19.48 0.75 25.73
CA ALA A 19 -19.76 -0.07 24.55
C ALA A 19 -19.82 0.77 23.28
N ILE A 20 -20.48 1.93 23.32
CA ILE A 20 -20.54 2.87 22.18
C ILE A 20 -19.14 3.39 21.84
N PHE A 21 -18.34 3.72 22.85
CA PHE A 21 -16.95 4.19 22.65
C PHE A 21 -16.07 3.11 22.00
N LEU A 22 -16.17 1.86 22.45
CA LEU A 22 -15.45 0.72 21.86
C LEU A 22 -15.85 0.47 20.40
N VAL A 23 -17.14 0.58 20.07
CA VAL A 23 -17.62 0.45 18.68
C VAL A 23 -17.10 1.60 17.82
N LEU A 24 -17.08 2.83 18.34
CA LEU A 24 -16.54 3.99 17.61
C LEU A 24 -15.02 3.87 17.33
N GLN A 25 -14.25 3.22 18.21
CA GLN A 25 -12.82 2.96 17.95
C GLN A 25 -12.56 1.78 17.00
N SER A 26 -13.56 0.93 16.78
CA SER A 26 -13.44 -0.20 15.84
C SER A 26 -13.53 0.20 14.38
N PHE A 27 -13.90 1.45 14.07
CA PHE A 27 -13.79 1.97 12.71
C PHE A 27 -12.33 2.27 12.42
N PRO A 28 -11.66 1.48 11.55
CA PRO A 28 -10.32 1.83 11.12
C PRO A 28 -10.42 3.22 10.48
N THR A 29 -9.65 4.17 10.98
CA THR A 29 -9.42 5.45 10.31
C THR A 29 -8.65 5.18 9.02
N TYR A 30 -9.34 4.78 7.95
CA TYR A 30 -8.77 4.68 6.61
C TYR A 30 -8.68 6.07 5.97
N LEU A 31 -7.90 6.95 6.61
CA LEU A 31 -7.31 8.09 5.91
C LEU A 31 -5.86 7.76 5.52
N ALA A 32 -5.61 6.51 5.14
CA ALA A 32 -4.52 6.23 4.24
C ALA A 32 -5.01 6.65 2.85
N VAL A 33 -4.83 7.93 2.51
CA VAL A 33 -4.60 8.28 1.11
C VAL A 33 -3.45 7.36 0.73
N ALA A 34 -3.74 6.30 -0.03
CA ALA A 34 -2.71 5.45 -0.61
C ALA A 34 -1.87 6.42 -1.44
N ALA A 35 -0.77 6.89 -0.86
CA ALA A 35 0.17 7.73 -1.56
C ALA A 35 0.58 6.87 -2.76
N SER A 36 0.07 7.22 -3.93
CA SER A 36 0.29 6.47 -5.16
C SER A 36 1.80 6.49 -5.39
N GLN A 37 2.48 5.43 -4.98
CA GLN A 37 3.93 5.37 -5.05
C GLN A 37 4.30 5.17 -6.51
N VAL A 38 5.05 6.14 -7.05
CA VAL A 38 5.58 6.09 -8.40
C VAL A 38 7.03 5.65 -8.30
N TYR A 39 7.37 4.53 -8.94
CA TYR A 39 8.74 4.07 -9.07
C TYR A 39 9.28 4.47 -10.44
N VAL A 40 10.42 5.17 -10.47
CA VAL A 40 11.07 5.63 -11.69
C VAL A 40 12.42 4.95 -11.81
N ALA A 41 12.62 4.20 -12.89
CA ALA A 41 13.90 3.62 -13.26
C ALA A 41 14.43 4.31 -14.53
N SER A 42 15.73 4.57 -14.61
CA SER A 42 16.36 5.13 -15.81
C SER A 42 17.41 4.18 -16.36
N TRP A 43 17.31 3.86 -17.64
CA TRP A 43 18.30 3.10 -18.38
C TRP A 43 18.94 3.97 -19.46
N ASP A 44 20.27 4.07 -19.42
CA ASP A 44 21.08 4.71 -20.45
C ASP A 44 22.07 3.70 -21.02
N GLY A 45 21.86 3.29 -22.27
CA GLY A 45 22.69 2.29 -22.93
C GLY A 45 21.95 1.41 -23.94
N PRO A 46 22.66 0.49 -24.63
CA PRO A 46 22.06 -0.45 -25.56
C PRO A 46 21.09 -1.43 -24.87
N ILE A 47 20.19 -2.03 -25.65
CA ILE A 47 19.32 -3.12 -25.18
C ILE A 47 20.09 -4.44 -25.33
N ASP A 48 20.65 -4.91 -24.22
CA ASP A 48 21.38 -6.17 -24.09
C ASP A 48 20.75 -7.06 -22.98
N PRO A 49 21.26 -8.29 -22.74
CA PRO A 49 20.74 -9.12 -21.65
C PRO A 49 20.82 -8.47 -20.26
N GLY A 50 21.78 -7.56 -20.02
CA GLY A 50 21.85 -6.81 -18.76
C GLY A 50 20.72 -5.79 -18.61
N ALA A 51 20.25 -5.20 -19.71
CA ALA A 51 19.05 -4.36 -19.72
C ALA A 51 17.79 -5.15 -19.32
N GLN A 52 17.70 -6.44 -19.70
CA GLN A 52 16.62 -7.32 -19.28
C GLN A 52 16.64 -7.56 -17.77
N ASP A 53 17.81 -7.89 -17.21
CA ASP A 53 17.99 -8.09 -15.77
C ASP A 53 17.70 -6.82 -14.97
N PHE A 54 18.09 -5.66 -15.49
CA PHE A 54 17.78 -4.35 -14.90
C PHE A 54 16.28 -4.08 -14.85
N VAL A 55 15.56 -4.29 -15.95
CA VAL A 55 14.10 -4.07 -15.99
C VAL A 55 13.39 -5.05 -15.05
N ALA A 56 13.81 -6.32 -15.03
CA ALA A 56 13.21 -7.34 -14.16
C ALA A 56 13.41 -7.02 -12.67
N SER A 57 14.62 -6.63 -12.27
CA SER A 57 14.93 -6.22 -10.90
C SER A 57 14.19 -4.93 -10.52
N SER A 58 14.18 -3.91 -11.40
CA SER A 58 13.46 -2.65 -11.17
C SER A 58 11.95 -2.85 -10.96
N ILE A 59 11.34 -3.79 -11.69
CA ILE A 59 9.92 -4.16 -11.49
C ILE A 59 9.73 -4.87 -10.15
N SER A 60 10.66 -5.74 -9.75
CA SER A 60 10.62 -6.40 -8.45
C SER A 60 10.71 -5.38 -7.31
N ASP A 61 11.62 -4.41 -7.43
CA ASP A 61 11.80 -3.35 -6.45
C ASP A 61 10.55 -2.47 -6.34
N ALA A 62 9.97 -2.08 -7.48
CA ALA A 62 8.71 -1.33 -7.53
C ALA A 62 7.57 -2.07 -6.82
N ARG A 63 7.46 -3.39 -7.00
CA ARG A 63 6.46 -4.21 -6.30
C ARG A 63 6.74 -4.29 -4.80
N SER A 64 8.01 -4.40 -4.40
CA SER A 64 8.39 -4.53 -2.99
C SER A 64 7.98 -3.31 -2.15
N ILE A 65 7.97 -2.13 -2.75
CA ILE A 65 7.53 -0.89 -2.09
C ILE A 65 6.03 -0.60 -2.25
N GLY A 66 5.32 -1.39 -3.06
CA GLY A 66 3.90 -1.18 -3.33
C GLY A 66 3.64 -0.04 -4.33
N ALA A 67 4.56 0.19 -5.27
CA ALA A 67 4.37 1.17 -6.33
C ALA A 67 3.17 0.80 -7.20
N THR A 68 2.27 1.77 -7.40
CA THR A 68 1.10 1.63 -8.28
C THR A 68 1.45 1.98 -9.72
N THR A 69 2.50 2.78 -9.92
CA THR A 69 2.96 3.25 -11.22
C THR A 69 4.45 3.00 -11.36
N PHE A 70 4.84 2.38 -12.47
CA PHE A 70 6.23 2.17 -12.86
C PHE A 70 6.53 2.96 -14.13
N ILE A 71 7.54 3.83 -14.06
CA ILE A 71 8.02 4.63 -15.19
C ILE A 71 9.44 4.18 -15.52
N LEU A 72 9.65 3.74 -16.75
CA LEU A 72 10.97 3.45 -17.29
C LEU A 72 11.39 4.56 -18.25
N VAL A 73 12.40 5.32 -17.87
CA VAL A 73 13.03 6.32 -18.73
C VAL A 73 14.13 5.61 -19.52
N LEU A 74 13.99 5.57 -20.84
CA LEU A 74 14.88 4.86 -21.74
C LEU A 74 15.63 5.84 -22.64
N ASN A 75 16.94 5.89 -22.49
CA ASN A 75 17.86 6.50 -23.45
C ASN A 75 18.68 5.37 -24.10
N THR A 76 18.33 4.99 -25.33
CA THR A 76 18.96 3.83 -25.96
C THR A 76 19.09 4.01 -27.47
N PHE A 77 20.16 3.44 -28.02
CA PHE A 77 20.35 3.29 -29.47
C PHE A 77 19.63 2.05 -30.03
N GLY A 78 18.86 1.33 -29.20
CA GLY A 78 18.27 0.03 -29.52
C GLY A 78 19.20 -1.12 -29.12
N GLY A 79 18.95 -2.32 -29.65
CA GLY A 79 19.80 -3.47 -29.32
C GLY A 79 19.41 -4.77 -30.03
N ILE A 80 19.92 -5.88 -29.50
CA ILE A 80 19.84 -7.18 -30.17
C ILE A 80 18.45 -7.78 -29.97
N ARG A 81 17.76 -8.08 -31.07
CA ARG A 81 16.49 -8.79 -31.04
C ARG A 81 16.75 -10.28 -30.92
N THR A 82 16.73 -10.81 -29.70
CA THR A 82 16.73 -12.26 -29.49
C THR A 82 15.39 -12.82 -29.98
N ARG A 83 15.42 -13.56 -31.10
CA ARG A 83 14.25 -14.28 -31.59
C ARG A 83 14.03 -15.47 -30.66
N SER A 84 12.94 -15.43 -29.89
CA SER A 84 12.49 -16.61 -29.15
C SER A 84 12.04 -17.67 -30.15
N THR A 85 12.91 -18.63 -30.45
CA THR A 85 12.54 -19.89 -31.11
C THR A 85 11.99 -20.81 -30.04
N TRP A 86 10.66 -20.83 -29.92
CA TRP A 86 9.94 -21.92 -29.27
C TRP A 86 9.86 -23.11 -30.23
#